data_AF-A0A7Y8F7M4-F1
#
_entry.id   AF-A0A7Y8F7M4-F1
#
_cell.length_a   1.000
_cell.length_b   1.000
_cell.length_c   1.000
_cell.angle_alpha   90.00
_cell.angle_beta   90.00
_cell.angle_gamma   90.00
#
_symmetry.space_group_name_H-M   'P 1'
#
loop_
_entity.id
_entity.type
_entity.pdbx_description
1 polymer ?
#
loop_
_entity_poly.entity_id
_entity_poly.type
_entity_poly.pdbx_seq_one_letter_code
_entity_poly.pdbx_strand_id
1 'polypeptide(L)'
;MKPAPFDAAQDLADAPRTGGGQKPKDAATLILTRGGDRPEVLMGRRAPGHVFMASKWVFPGGRIDRSDFTAAATGELSSDVARRLEAEMPARRARAL
;
A
#
# COMPACT_ATOMS: atom_id res chain seq x y z
N MET A 1 -8.62 -27.61 -1.36
CA MET A 1 -7.25 -27.24 -1.75
C MET A 1 -7.04 -25.78 -1.39
N LYS A 2 -6.00 -25.40 -0.62
CA LYS A 2 -5.73 -23.98 -0.35
C LYS A 2 -5.24 -23.34 -1.66
N PRO A 3 -5.76 -22.19 -2.09
CA PRO A 3 -5.27 -21.52 -3.29
C PRO A 3 -3.79 -21.18 -3.12
N ALA A 4 -3.00 -21.41 -4.16
CA ALA A 4 -1.59 -21.02 -4.18
C ALA A 4 -1.52 -19.49 -4.07
N PRO A 5 -0.63 -18.93 -3.23
CA PRO A 5 -0.40 -17.49 -3.23
C PRO A 5 0.14 -17.06 -4.61
N PHE A 6 -0.29 -15.88 -5.07
CA PHE A 6 0.17 -15.25 -6.32
C PHE A 6 -0.22 -15.96 -7.63
N ASP A 7 -1.31 -16.75 -7.63
CA ASP A 7 -1.88 -17.28 -8.88
C ASP A 7 -2.54 -16.16 -9.69
N ALA A 8 -1.84 -15.68 -10.72
CA ALA A 8 -2.29 -14.60 -11.60
C ALA A 8 -3.65 -14.88 -12.27
N ALA A 9 -3.95 -16.13 -12.64
CA ALA A 9 -5.20 -16.46 -13.33
C ALA A 9 -6.39 -16.34 -12.38
N GLN A 10 -6.26 -16.90 -11.17
CA GLN A 10 -7.27 -16.75 -10.12
C GLN A 10 -7.43 -15.28 -9.72
N ASP A 11 -6.31 -14.58 -9.63
CA ASP A 11 -6.23 -13.16 -9.32
C ASP A 11 -7.01 -12.29 -10.33
N LEU A 12 -6.97 -12.61 -11.62
CA LEU A 12 -7.77 -11.92 -12.64
C LEU A 12 -9.25 -12.31 -12.53
N ALA A 13 -9.56 -13.57 -12.23
CA ALA A 13 -10.93 -14.04 -12.05
C ALA A 13 -11.63 -13.38 -10.85
N ASP A 14 -10.89 -13.15 -9.76
CA ASP A 14 -11.37 -12.51 -8.53
C ASP A 14 -11.47 -10.98 -8.64
N ALA A 15 -10.97 -10.38 -9.73
CA ALA A 15 -10.96 -8.93 -9.88
C ALA A 15 -12.40 -8.38 -9.90
N PRO A 16 -12.72 -7.38 -9.07
CA PRO A 16 -14.07 -6.86 -8.98
C PRO A 16 -14.47 -6.23 -10.31
N ARG A 17 -15.62 -6.66 -10.85
CA ARG A 17 -16.24 -6.08 -12.05
C ARG A 17 -17.02 -4.82 -11.69
N THR A 18 -16.33 -3.80 -11.17
CA THR A 18 -16.94 -2.51 -10.89
C THR A 18 -16.87 -1.61 -12.12
N GLY A 19 -18.01 -1.05 -12.55
CA GLY A 19 -18.04 -0.07 -13.64
C GLY A 19 -17.38 1.25 -13.23
N GLY A 20 -16.43 1.73 -14.04
CA GLY A 20 -15.77 3.03 -13.89
C GLY A 20 -14.40 2.96 -13.20
N GLY A 21 -13.40 3.60 -13.81
CA GLY A 21 -12.05 3.71 -13.24
C GLY A 21 -12.07 4.48 -11.91
N GLN A 22 -11.37 3.95 -10.90
CA GLN A 22 -11.21 4.63 -9.62
C GLN A 22 -10.13 5.70 -9.72
N LYS A 23 -10.43 6.92 -9.27
CA LYS A 23 -9.42 7.99 -9.20
C LYS A 23 -8.36 7.61 -8.15
N PRO A 24 -7.05 7.60 -8.50
CA PRO A 24 -5.99 7.35 -7.54
C PRO A 24 -6.07 8.30 -6.34
N LYS A 25 -5.69 7.77 -5.18
CA LYS A 25 -5.60 8.50 -3.92
C LYS A 25 -4.19 8.36 -3.39
N ASP A 26 -3.68 9.42 -2.78
CA ASP A 26 -2.42 9.36 -2.06
C ASP A 26 -2.53 8.33 -0.92
N ALA A 27 -1.53 7.45 -0.86
CA ALA A 27 -1.52 6.30 0.02
C ALA A 27 -0.09 5.91 0.37
N ALA A 28 0.10 5.38 1.57
CA ALA A 28 1.37 4.82 2.02
C ALA A 28 1.26 3.30 2.18
N THR A 29 2.39 2.62 2.03
CA THR A 29 2.51 1.17 2.19
C THR A 29 3.71 0.86 3.09
N LEU A 30 3.51 -0.07 4.02
CA LEU A 30 4.54 -0.55 4.92
C LEU A 30 5.03 -1.92 4.47
N ILE A 31 6.32 -2.02 4.14
CA ILE A 31 6.98 -3.29 3.83
C ILE A 31 7.72 -3.73 5.10
N LEU A 32 7.11 -4.64 5.85
CA LEU A 32 7.73 -5.22 7.05
C LEU A 32 8.51 -6.47 6.66
N THR A 33 9.80 -6.48 6.99
CA THR A 33 10.69 -7.62 6.77
C THR A 33 11.09 -8.29 8.08
N ARG A 34 11.39 -9.58 8.01
CA ARG A 34 11.99 -10.35 9.11
C ARG A 34 12.97 -11.38 8.54
N GLY A 35 14.03 -11.68 9.28
CA GLY A 35 15.01 -12.71 8.93
C GLY A 35 16.30 -12.14 8.36
N GLY A 36 17.34 -12.97 8.31
CA GLY A 36 18.65 -12.65 7.74
C GLY A 36 18.71 -13.06 6.27
N ASP A 37 19.50 -14.09 5.97
CA ASP A 37 19.79 -14.56 4.60
C ASP A 37 18.57 -15.01 3.79
N ARG A 38 17.42 -15.24 4.45
CA ARG A 38 16.13 -15.51 3.83
C ARG A 38 15.10 -14.53 4.37
N PRO A 39 15.02 -13.31 3.80
CA PRO A 39 14.07 -12.32 4.28
C PRO A 39 12.64 -12.75 3.95
N GLU A 40 11.79 -12.66 4.96
CA GLU A 40 10.34 -12.81 4.84
C GLU A 40 9.69 -11.43 4.82
N VAL A 41 8.55 -11.30 4.15
CA VAL A 41 7.74 -10.07 4.14
C VAL A 41 6.34 -10.33 4.69
N LEU A 42 5.79 -9.38 5.45
CA LEU A 42 4.40 -9.44 5.88
C LEU A 42 3.46 -8.99 4.77
N MET A 43 2.50 -9.84 4.42
CA MET A 43 1.41 -9.52 3.50
C MET A 43 0.06 -9.97 4.08
N GLY A 44 -0.99 -9.25 3.75
CA GLY A 44 -2.38 -9.62 4.05
C GLY A 44 -3.14 -9.98 2.78
N ARG A 45 -4.11 -10.90 2.87
CA ARG A 45 -5.04 -11.18 1.77
C ARG A 45 -6.31 -10.35 1.96
N ARG A 46 -6.67 -9.57 0.95
CA ARG A 46 -7.90 -8.75 0.98
C ARG A 46 -9.14 -9.64 0.91
N ALA A 47 -10.20 -9.25 1.62
CA ALA A 47 -11.48 -9.94 1.55
C ALA A 47 -12.10 -9.86 0.13
N PRO A 48 -12.91 -10.85 -0.29
CA PRO A 48 -13.51 -10.88 -1.63
C PRO A 48 -14.46 -9.71 -1.93
N GLY A 49 -15.06 -9.09 -0.91
CA GLY A 49 -16.03 -7.99 -1.08
C GLY A 49 -15.44 -6.62 -1.39
N HIS A 50 -14.11 -6.48 -1.51
CA HIS A 50 -13.50 -5.17 -1.75
C HIS A 50 -13.61 -4.73 -3.23
N VAL A 51 -14.04 -3.49 -3.46
CA VAL A 51 -14.14 -2.89 -4.82
C VAL A 51 -12.79 -2.68 -5.53
N PHE A 52 -11.68 -2.79 -4.80
CA PHE A 52 -10.33 -2.64 -5.34
C PHE A 52 -9.45 -3.75 -4.78
N MET A 53 -8.73 -4.46 -5.65
CA MET A 53 -7.83 -5.58 -5.29
C MET A 53 -8.50 -6.65 -4.39
N ALA A 54 -9.75 -7.04 -4.66
CA ALA A 54 -10.39 -8.17 -3.95
C ALA A 54 -9.53 -9.44 -4.06
N SER A 55 -9.49 -10.23 -2.98
CA SER A 55 -8.78 -11.52 -2.90
C SER A 55 -7.26 -11.50 -3.11
N LYS A 56 -6.66 -10.32 -3.36
CA LYS A 56 -5.22 -10.14 -3.61
C LYS A 56 -4.40 -10.18 -2.32
N TRP A 57 -3.17 -10.66 -2.44
CA TRP A 57 -2.12 -10.42 -1.44
C TRP A 57 -1.58 -9.00 -1.61
N VAL A 58 -1.55 -8.24 -0.52
CA VAL A 58 -1.09 -6.85 -0.49
C VAL A 58 -0.22 -6.61 0.73
N PHE A 59 0.69 -5.65 0.64
CA PHE A 59 1.37 -5.11 1.81
C PHE A 59 0.39 -4.30 2.68
N PRO A 60 0.59 -4.26 4.01
CA PRO A 60 -0.14 -3.35 4.89
C PRO A 60 -0.01 -1.90 4.42
N GLY A 61 -1.10 -1.15 4.43
CA GLY A 61 -1.10 0.22 3.96
C GLY A 61 -2.50 0.77 3.80
N GLY A 62 -2.57 2.01 3.35
CA GLY A 62 -3.84 2.71 3.22
C GLY A 62 -3.69 4.09 2.61
N ARG A 63 -4.84 4.65 2.22
CA ARG A 63 -4.94 6.06 1.86
C ARG A 63 -4.54 6.95 3.04
N ILE A 64 -4.03 8.14 2.74
CA ILE A 64 -3.84 9.18 3.76
C ILE A 64 -5.19 9.51 4.42
N ASP A 65 -5.18 9.60 5.75
CA ASP A 65 -6.20 10.20 6.60
C ASP A 65 -5.79 11.61 7.06
N ARG A 66 -6.75 12.39 7.57
CA ARG A 66 -6.46 13.73 8.10
C ARG A 66 -5.53 13.69 9.29
N SER A 67 -5.58 12.64 10.12
CA SER A 67 -4.69 12.48 11.26
C SER A 67 -3.21 12.41 10.89
N ASP A 68 -2.90 11.93 9.68
CA ASP A 68 -1.51 11.67 9.27
C ASP A 68 -0.70 12.97 9.11
N PHE A 69 -1.37 14.09 8.83
CA PHE A 69 -0.74 15.40 8.73
C PHE A 69 -0.19 15.94 10.05
N THR A 70 -0.66 15.41 11.18
CA THR A 70 -0.24 15.84 12.52
C THR A 70 0.22 14.67 13.38
N ALA A 71 0.36 13.48 12.80
CA ALA A 71 0.84 12.31 13.51
C ALA A 71 2.27 12.56 14.01
N ALA A 72 2.54 12.14 15.24
CA ALA A 72 3.88 12.20 15.79
C ALA A 72 4.82 11.33 14.93
N ALA A 73 5.98 11.85 14.57
CA ALA A 73 7.01 11.07 13.90
C ALA A 73 8.31 11.11 14.70
N THR A 74 9.09 10.03 14.56
CA THR A 74 10.38 9.87 15.24
C THR A 74 11.49 10.73 14.63
N GLY A 75 11.23 11.39 13.50
CA GLY A 75 12.15 12.29 12.83
C GLY A 75 11.56 12.82 11.52
N GLU A 76 12.34 13.65 10.84
CA GLU A 76 12.03 14.12 9.49
C GLU A 76 12.52 13.13 8.44
N LEU A 77 11.91 13.19 7.25
CA LEU A 77 12.40 12.44 6.10
C LEU A 77 13.84 12.86 5.78
N SER A 78 14.66 11.91 5.32
CA SER A 78 15.98 12.28 4.79
C SER A 78 15.82 13.22 3.60
N SER A 79 16.79 14.13 3.40
CA SER A 79 16.73 15.15 2.35
C SER A 79 16.50 14.55 0.96
N ASP A 80 17.10 13.39 0.67
CA ASP A 80 16.90 12.69 -0.60
C ASP A 80 15.49 12.11 -0.77
N VAL A 81 14.90 11.58 0.30
CA VAL A 81 13.52 11.05 0.26
C VAL A 81 12.54 12.21 0.13
N ALA A 82 12.70 13.27 0.94
CA ALA A 82 11.89 14.47 0.87
C ALA A 82 11.92 15.07 -0.55
N ARG A 83 13.12 15.28 -1.12
CA ARG A 83 13.27 15.81 -2.48
C ARG A 83 12.55 14.98 -3.54
N ARG A 84 12.56 13.65 -3.43
CA ARG A 84 11.87 12.76 -4.39
C ARG A 84 10.36 12.84 -4.25
N LEU A 85 9.85 12.84 -3.03
CA LEU A 85 8.40 12.97 -2.80
C LEU A 85 7.90 14.36 -3.19
N GLU A 86 8.66 15.40 -2.86
CA GLU A 86 8.28 16.79 -3.11
C GLU A 86 8.31 17.18 -4.60
N ALA A 87 9.00 16.41 -5.44
CA ALA A 87 8.92 16.55 -6.88
C ALA A 87 7.52 16.18 -7.43
N GLU A 88 6.79 15.31 -6.73
CA GLU A 88 5.49 14.78 -7.17
C GLU A 88 4.32 15.38 -6.38
N MET A 89 4.55 15.90 -5.16
CA MET A 89 3.50 16.43 -4.30
C MET A 89 3.97 17.52 -3.34
N PRO A 90 3.08 18.36 -2.78
CA PRO A 90 3.48 19.37 -1.80
C PRO A 90 4.13 18.75 -0.55
N ALA A 91 5.13 19.44 0.03
CA ALA A 91 5.84 19.00 1.24
C ALA A 91 4.93 18.55 2.38
N ARG A 92 3.83 19.30 2.62
CA ARG A 92 2.84 18.96 3.65
C ARG A 92 2.21 17.57 3.43
N ARG A 93 2.03 17.15 2.18
CA ARG A 93 1.49 15.83 1.84
C ARG A 93 2.57 14.76 1.85
N ALA A 94 3.78 15.06 1.38
CA ALA A 94 4.92 14.16 1.50
C ALA A 94 5.19 13.77 2.95
N ARG A 95 5.02 14.71 3.90
CA ARG A 95 5.20 14.47 5.33
C ARG A 95 4.12 13.60 5.98
N ALA A 96 2.96 13.49 5.34
CA ALA A 96 1.80 12.73 5.81
C ALA A 96 1.73 11.32 5.22
N LEU A 97 2.71 10.94 4.38
CA LEU A 97 2.92 9.58 3.89
C LEU A 97 3.88 8.84 4.82
#